data_AF-A0A224Y257-F1
#
_entry.id   AF-A0A224Y257-F1
#
_cell.length_a   1.000
_cell.length_b   1.000
_cell.length_c   1.000
_cell.angle_alpha   90.00
_cell.angle_beta   90.00
_cell.angle_gamma   90.00
#
_symmetry.space_group_name_H-M   'P 1'
#
loop_
_entity.id
_entity.type
_entity.pdbx_description
1 polymer ?
#
loop_
_entity_poly.entity_id
_entity_poly.type
_entity_poly.pdbx_seq_one_letter_code
_entity_poly.pdbx_strand_id
1 'polypeptide(L)'
;ISSSVPESSWDSALGKFSSAEYHTNNLLNSVLLEEASAHIPNRAIVIEIAPHGLLQAIVKKSLSRCTNIPLVNRFENDILAHLFRAIGKLYL
;
A
#
# COMPACT_ATOMS: atom_id res chain seq x y z
N ILE A 1 3.85 -10.15 6.34
CA ILE A 1 4.51 -9.25 5.38
C ILE A 1 4.73 -7.92 6.07
N SER A 2 5.97 -7.43 6.08
CA SER A 2 6.35 -6.12 6.62
C SER A 2 7.21 -5.40 5.58
N SER A 3 7.05 -4.09 5.46
CA SER A 3 7.93 -3.22 4.66
C SER A 3 9.00 -2.53 5.51
N SER A 4 9.12 -2.81 6.80
CA SER A 4 10.15 -2.23 7.68
C SER A 4 11.08 -3.29 8.28
N VAL A 5 10.75 -4.56 8.12
CA VAL A 5 11.55 -5.72 8.55
C VAL A 5 11.87 -6.56 7.31
N PRO A 6 13.14 -6.95 7.08
CA PRO A 6 13.51 -7.84 5.98
C PRO A 6 12.73 -9.15 6.01
N GLU A 7 12.41 -9.70 4.84
CA GLU A 7 11.61 -10.92 4.70
C GLU A 7 12.18 -12.11 5.50
N SER A 8 13.50 -12.26 5.52
CA SER A 8 14.22 -13.28 6.32
C SER A 8 13.92 -13.21 7.82
N SER A 9 13.40 -12.08 8.30
CA SER A 9 13.17 -11.78 9.72
C SER A 9 11.69 -11.58 10.05
N TRP A 10 10.76 -11.83 9.13
CA TRP A 10 9.32 -11.68 9.39
C TRP A 10 8.83 -12.59 10.51
N ASP A 11 9.41 -13.79 10.66
CA ASP A 11 9.05 -14.74 11.72
C ASP A 11 9.68 -14.45 13.09
N SER A 12 10.52 -13.42 13.18
CA SER A 12 11.07 -12.96 14.45
C SER A 12 10.00 -12.31 15.32
N ALA A 13 10.29 -12.14 16.62
CA ALA A 13 9.39 -11.40 17.52
C ALA A 13 9.13 -9.97 17.02
N LEU A 14 10.14 -9.30 16.46
CA LEU A 14 10.00 -7.97 15.88
C LEU A 14 9.03 -7.95 14.70
N GLY A 15 9.08 -8.95 13.81
CA GLY A 15 8.21 -9.02 12.62
C GLY A 15 6.79 -9.52 12.90
N LYS A 16 6.57 -10.23 14.02
CA LYS A 16 5.28 -10.85 14.37
C LYS A 16 4.32 -9.94 15.13
N PHE A 17 4.83 -8.95 15.86
CA PHE A 17 4.02 -8.11 16.75
C PHE A 17 4.05 -6.64 16.34
N SER A 18 2.90 -5.97 16.44
CA SER A 18 2.80 -4.51 16.29
C SER A 18 3.19 -3.82 17.60
N SER A 19 4.45 -3.98 18.02
CA SER A 19 4.96 -3.44 19.28
C SER A 19 5.57 -2.04 19.13
N ALA A 20 5.91 -1.40 20.25
CA ALA A 20 6.59 -0.11 20.25
C ALA A 20 7.95 -0.17 19.53
N GLU A 21 8.67 -1.28 19.69
CA GLU A 21 9.93 -1.56 19.02
C GLU A 21 9.74 -1.67 17.50
N TYR A 22 8.69 -2.34 17.04
CA TYR A 22 8.37 -2.41 15.61
C TYR A 22 8.06 -1.03 15.01
N HIS A 23 7.26 -0.21 15.71
CA HIS A 23 6.96 1.15 15.24
C HIS A 23 8.20 2.04 15.23
N THR A 24 9.09 1.89 16.21
CA THR A 24 10.39 2.58 16.25
C THR A 24 11.28 2.12 15.09
N ASN A 25 11.33 0.82 14.82
CA ASN A 25 12.05 0.24 13.69
C ASN A 25 11.54 0.79 12.36
N ASN A 26 10.22 0.89 12.16
CA ASN A 26 9.61 1.47 10.96
C ASN A 26 9.97 2.94 10.76
N LEU A 27 10.11 3.71 11.85
CA LEU A 27 10.48 5.13 11.76
C LEU A 27 11.95 5.33 11.41
N LEU A 28 12.84 4.46 11.92
CA LEU A 28 14.28 4.65 11.83
C LEU A 28 14.94 3.94 10.65
N ASN A 29 14.27 2.99 10.01
CA ASN A 29 14.82 2.18 8.94
C ASN A 29 14.14 2.42 7.59
N SER A 30 14.78 1.95 6.52
CA SER A 30 14.26 2.06 5.16
C SER A 30 12.95 1.28 4.97
N VAL A 31 12.10 1.80 4.08
CA VAL A 31 10.86 1.13 3.66
C VAL A 31 11.13 0.25 2.45
N LEU A 32 10.95 -1.06 2.63
CA LEU A 32 11.11 -2.14 1.63
C LEU A 32 9.80 -2.34 0.85
N LEU A 33 9.35 -1.31 0.14
CA LEU A 33 8.04 -1.31 -0.53
C LEU A 33 8.00 -2.26 -1.73
N GLU A 34 9.05 -2.30 -2.54
CA GLU A 34 9.12 -3.13 -3.74
C GLU A 34 9.10 -4.61 -3.35
N GLU A 35 9.92 -4.99 -2.38
CA GLU A 35 10.01 -6.34 -1.81
C GLU A 35 8.67 -6.79 -1.23
N ALA A 36 8.03 -5.96 -0.41
CA ALA A 36 6.72 -6.28 0.15
C ALA A 36 5.65 -6.39 -0.96
N SER A 37 5.70 -5.54 -1.98
CA SER A 37 4.74 -5.54 -3.08
C SER A 37 4.86 -6.74 -4.01
N ALA A 38 6.04 -7.36 -4.12
CA ALA A 38 6.28 -8.55 -4.93
C ALA A 38 5.42 -9.77 -4.52
N HIS A 39 4.93 -9.78 -3.28
CA HIS A 39 4.04 -10.80 -2.74
C HIS A 39 2.57 -10.61 -3.13
N ILE A 40 2.22 -9.49 -3.76
CA ILE A 40 0.85 -9.23 -4.22
C ILE A 40 0.57 -10.10 -5.47
N PRO A 41 -0.50 -10.92 -5.46
CA PRO A 41 -0.80 -11.78 -6.59
C PRO A 41 -1.24 -10.96 -7.81
N ASN A 42 -0.99 -11.52 -9.00
CA ASN A 42 -1.47 -10.91 -10.24
C ASN A 42 -2.99 -10.81 -10.25
N ARG A 43 -3.50 -9.79 -10.95
CA ARG A 43 -4.94 -9.52 -11.07
C ARG A 43 -5.60 -9.18 -9.73
N ALA A 44 -4.81 -8.83 -8.71
CA ALA A 44 -5.35 -8.26 -7.49
C ALA A 44 -5.92 -6.86 -7.74
N ILE A 45 -6.88 -6.49 -6.89
CA ILE A 45 -7.33 -5.11 -6.74
C ILE A 45 -6.49 -4.48 -5.62
N VAL A 46 -5.73 -3.44 -5.94
CA VAL A 46 -4.85 -2.73 -5.00
C VAL A 46 -5.47 -1.38 -4.69
N ILE A 47 -5.85 -1.19 -3.43
CA ILE A 47 -6.53 0.02 -2.96
C ILE A 47 -5.53 0.87 -2.20
N GLU A 48 -5.30 2.11 -2.66
CA GLU A 48 -4.44 3.07 -1.95
C GLU A 48 -5.26 3.88 -0.95
N ILE A 49 -4.99 3.62 0.34
CA ILE A 49 -5.61 4.29 1.48
C ILE A 49 -4.70 5.46 1.90
N ALA A 50 -4.97 6.62 1.33
CA ALA A 50 -4.22 7.85 1.59
C ALA A 50 -5.09 9.07 1.26
N PRO A 51 -4.79 10.27 1.80
CA PRO A 51 -5.47 11.52 1.43
C PRO A 51 -5.20 11.95 -0.02
N HIS A 52 -4.27 11.29 -0.72
CA HIS A 52 -4.02 11.43 -2.14
C HIS A 52 -3.29 10.18 -2.64
N GLY A 53 -3.61 9.73 -3.86
CA GLY A 53 -2.92 8.62 -4.54
C GLY A 53 -1.47 8.92 -4.97
N LEU A 54 -0.58 9.21 -4.02
CA LEU A 54 0.81 9.58 -4.28
C LEU A 54 1.63 8.39 -4.82
N LEU A 55 1.36 7.17 -4.34
CA LEU A 55 2.13 5.99 -4.70
C LEU A 55 1.68 5.38 -6.04
N GLN A 56 0.61 5.91 -6.66
CA GLN A 56 0.04 5.39 -7.90
C GLN A 56 1.07 5.16 -9.02
N ALA A 57 2.04 6.06 -9.21
CA ALA A 57 3.05 5.91 -10.24
C ALA A 57 3.99 4.72 -9.98
N ILE A 58 4.39 4.52 -8.72
CA ILE A 58 5.28 3.44 -8.28
C ILE A 58 4.52 2.12 -8.33
N VAL A 59 3.32 2.06 -7.73
CA VAL A 59 2.51 0.84 -7.62
C VAL A 59 2.10 0.35 -9.02
N LYS A 60 1.71 1.23 -9.94
CA LYS A 60 1.38 0.82 -11.33
C LYS A 60 2.57 0.24 -12.08
N LYS A 61 3.79 0.72 -11.79
CA LYS A 61 5.02 0.21 -12.40
C LYS A 61 5.36 -1.17 -11.82
N SER A 62 5.33 -1.32 -10.50
CA SER A 62 5.68 -2.58 -9.81
C SER A 62 4.60 -3.66 -9.96
N LEU A 63 3.32 -3.26 -10.04
CA LEU A 63 2.15 -4.15 -10.09
C LEU A 63 1.36 -3.95 -11.39
N SER A 64 2.04 -4.11 -12.53
CA SER A 64 1.48 -3.84 -13.87
C SER A 64 0.29 -4.73 -14.26
N ARG A 65 0.12 -5.87 -13.61
CA ARG A 65 -0.99 -6.82 -13.84
C ARG A 65 -2.14 -6.68 -12.83
N CYS A 66 -2.15 -5.62 -12.04
CA CYS A 66 -3.15 -5.36 -11.01
C CYS A 66 -4.01 -4.14 -11.33
N THR A 67 -5.22 -4.10 -10.79
CA THR A 67 -6.10 -2.93 -10.86
C THR A 67 -5.78 -2.03 -9.66
N ASN A 68 -5.19 -0.86 -9.92
CA ASN A 68 -4.75 0.08 -8.88
C ASN A 68 -5.78 1.22 -8.73
N ILE A 69 -6.34 1.38 -7.53
CA ILE A 69 -7.43 2.33 -7.25
C ILE A 69 -7.06 3.22 -6.06
N PRO A 70 -6.81 4.53 -6.27
CA PRO A 70 -6.70 5.47 -5.16
C PRO A 70 -8.10 5.85 -4.65
N LEU A 71 -8.26 5.95 -3.34
CA LEU A 71 -9.54 6.34 -2.73
C LEU A 71 -9.77 7.86 -2.74
N VAL A 72 -8.70 8.64 -2.71
CA VAL A 72 -8.77 10.10 -2.62
C VAL A 72 -7.83 10.75 -3.62
N ASN A 73 -8.28 11.86 -4.20
CA ASN A 73 -7.47 12.75 -5.02
C ASN A 73 -7.56 14.19 -4.50
N ARG A 74 -6.46 14.70 -3.95
CA ARG A 74 -6.39 16.09 -3.41
C ARG A 74 -6.67 17.18 -4.45
N PHE A 75 -6.57 16.86 -5.74
CA PHE A 75 -6.84 17.79 -6.83
C PHE A 75 -8.30 17.73 -7.32
N GLU A 76 -9.11 16.83 -6.78
CA GLU A 76 -10.54 16.79 -7.06
C GLU A 76 -11.27 17.83 -6.21
N ASN A 77 -12.20 18.56 -6.83
CA ASN A 77 -13.04 19.52 -6.13
C ASN A 77 -14.07 18.85 -5.20
N ASP A 78 -14.56 17.66 -5.60
CA ASP A 78 -15.50 16.86 -4.82
C ASP A 78 -14.87 15.50 -4.45
N ILE A 79 -14.32 15.45 -3.23
CA ILE A 79 -13.67 14.26 -2.68
C ILE A 79 -14.67 13.11 -2.51
N LEU A 80 -15.93 13.39 -2.16
CA LEU A 80 -16.95 12.36 -1.96
C LEU A 80 -17.34 11.74 -3.30
N ALA A 81 -17.55 12.56 -4.32
CA ALA A 81 -17.78 12.06 -5.68
C ALA A 81 -16.60 11.22 -6.18
N HIS A 82 -15.36 11.62 -5.90
CA HIS A 82 -14.18 10.82 -6.22
C HIS A 82 -14.21 9.45 -5.52
N LEU A 83 -14.49 9.44 -4.22
CA LEU A 83 -14.57 8.23 -3.41
C LEU A 83 -15.66 7.29 -3.95
N PHE A 84 -16.87 7.79 -4.26
CA PHE A 84 -17.93 6.97 -4.85
C PHE A 84 -17.56 6.40 -6.21
N ARG A 85 -16.84 7.18 -7.05
CA ARG A 85 -16.28 6.66 -8.32
C ARG A 85 -15.24 5.58 -8.08
N ALA A 86 -14.38 5.71 -7.07
CA ALA A 86 -13.41 4.70 -6.70
C ALA A 86 -14.09 3.41 -6.21
N ILE A 87 -15.13 3.52 -5.37
CA ILE A 87 -15.96 2.38 -4.95
C ILE A 87 -16.65 1.74 -6.15
N GLY A 88 -17.18 2.53 -7.09
CA GLY A 88 -17.76 2.01 -8.33
C GLY A 88 -16.75 1.21 -9.16
N LYS A 89 -15.47 1.62 -9.20
CA LYS A 89 -14.40 0.84 -9.85
C LYS A 89 -14.05 -0.46 -9.12
N LEU A 90 -14.34 -0.59 -7.83
CA LEU A 90 -14.15 -1.86 -7.10
C LEU A 90 -15.20 -2.91 -7.49
N TYR A 91 -16.35 -2.46 -7.97
CA TYR A 91 -17.45 -3.35 -8.40
C TYR A 91 -17.29 -3.85 -9.83
N LEU A 92 -16.71 -3.04 -10.72
CA LEU A 92 -16.49 -3.34 -12.15
C LEU A 92 -15.28 -4.25 -12.38
#